data_AF-F4W7L2-F1
#
_entry.id   AF-F4W7L2-F1
#
_cell.length_a   1.000
_cell.length_b   1.000
_cell.length_c   1.000
_cell.angle_alpha   90.00
_cell.angle_beta   90.00
_cell.angle_gamma   90.00
#
_symmetry.space_group_name_H-M   'P 1'
#
loop_
_entity.id
_entity.type
_entity.pdbx_description
1 polymer ?
#
loop_
_entity_poly.entity_id
_entity_poly.type
_entity_poly.pdbx_seq_one_letter_code
_entity_poly.pdbx_strand_id
1 'polypeptide(L)'
;MMPDSYTDLIPAVPEPVYKYTPKGNSLPGSDAAVKLIDSIKNKGTSEDVLAILNTLPGENEETNNYNPLKIDVFVQSLLNLGSKSFSHSFAAIVKFHDIFKMLAETEEAQICILRNMYALWKNHYQMMVVLTDKFLKTGIIECSAIANWIFSKEMASEFTKLYIWEILHLTIRKMNKHVTKLSTELIDAREKLRRAESRSGSSSDEEDNNKERNRERPSEDEVERKEEKLEAAQADQKNLFLIIFQRFIMILSEHLVRCDTDGIDYNTHWYKWTIGRLQQVFLSHQEQVQKYSSTLETLLFTPDLDPHILDVFHQFVSLRA
;
A
#
# COMPACT_ATOMS: atom_id res chain seq x y z
N MET A 1 32.82 -11.22 7.90
CA MET A 1 33.22 -10.78 9.25
C MET A 1 33.63 -9.32 9.13
N MET A 2 33.04 -8.45 9.94
CA MET A 2 33.40 -7.03 10.04
C MET A 2 34.34 -6.84 11.24
N PRO A 3 35.17 -5.78 11.28
CA PRO A 3 35.92 -5.43 12.48
C PRO A 3 34.98 -5.16 13.67
N ASP A 4 35.44 -5.43 14.89
CA ASP A 4 34.63 -5.26 16.11
C ASP A 4 34.09 -3.84 16.29
N SER A 5 34.81 -2.83 15.78
CA SER A 5 34.37 -1.42 15.77
C SER A 5 33.11 -1.16 14.94
N TYR A 6 32.70 -2.08 14.07
CA TYR A 6 31.49 -1.99 13.24
C TYR A 6 30.30 -2.73 13.85
N THR A 7 30.44 -3.34 15.03
CA THR A 7 29.38 -4.16 15.66
C THR A 7 28.05 -3.41 15.76
N ASP A 8 28.08 -2.14 16.15
CA ASP A 8 26.89 -1.29 16.29
C ASP A 8 26.24 -0.90 14.95
N LEU A 9 26.93 -1.11 13.82
CA LEU A 9 26.41 -0.88 12.48
C LEU A 9 25.81 -2.14 11.85
N ILE A 10 25.97 -3.30 12.49
CA ILE A 10 25.39 -4.56 12.03
C ILE A 10 23.88 -4.53 12.28
N PRO A 11 23.04 -4.88 11.29
CA PRO A 11 21.59 -4.93 11.50
C PRO A 11 21.23 -5.97 12.56
N ALA A 12 20.15 -5.71 13.29
CA ALA A 12 19.58 -6.68 14.21
C ALA A 12 19.26 -7.99 13.50
N VAL A 13 19.28 -9.10 14.24
CA VAL A 13 18.90 -10.41 13.72
C VAL A 13 17.44 -10.35 13.23
N PRO A 14 17.14 -10.82 12.01
CA PRO A 14 15.83 -10.67 11.36
C PRO A 14 14.79 -11.66 11.90
N GLU A 15 14.55 -11.66 13.22
CA GLU A 15 13.59 -12.52 13.91
C GLU A 15 12.25 -11.79 14.18
N PRO A 16 11.12 -12.52 14.17
CA PRO A 16 9.82 -11.96 14.54
C PRO A 16 9.77 -11.62 16.03
N VAL A 17 9.22 -10.46 16.36
CA VAL A 17 9.01 -9.98 17.72
C VAL A 17 7.55 -10.25 18.12
N TYR A 18 7.26 -11.50 18.46
CA TYR A 18 5.90 -11.90 18.85
C TYR A 18 5.58 -11.43 20.28
N LYS A 19 4.49 -10.69 20.44
CA LYS A 19 4.17 -10.06 21.73
C LYS A 19 3.38 -10.93 22.72
N TYR A 20 2.63 -11.94 22.24
CA TYR A 20 1.83 -12.83 23.10
C TYR A 20 2.64 -14.06 23.57
N THR A 21 3.88 -13.84 24.01
CA THR A 21 4.69 -14.95 24.53
C THR A 21 4.19 -15.38 25.91
N PRO A 22 4.24 -16.69 26.25
CA PRO A 22 3.77 -17.20 27.53
C PRO A 22 4.49 -16.62 28.77
N LYS A 23 5.62 -15.94 28.58
CA LYS A 23 6.45 -15.36 29.64
C LYS A 23 6.21 -13.86 29.85
N GLY A 24 5.32 -13.23 29.09
CA GLY A 24 4.98 -11.82 29.23
C GLY A 24 3.92 -11.55 30.31
N ASN A 25 3.80 -10.28 30.73
CA ASN A 25 2.61 -9.81 31.44
C ASN A 25 1.37 -10.13 30.60
N SER A 26 0.27 -10.59 31.22
CA SER A 26 -0.96 -10.96 30.50
C SER A 26 -1.51 -9.74 29.74
N LEU A 27 -1.22 -9.68 28.44
CA LEU A 27 -1.70 -8.63 27.55
C LEU A 27 -3.18 -8.89 27.22
N PRO A 28 -3.99 -7.86 26.95
CA PRO A 28 -5.33 -8.04 26.41
C PRO A 28 -5.31 -8.95 25.18
N GLY A 29 -6.17 -9.97 25.15
CA GLY A 29 -6.23 -10.92 24.03
C GLY A 29 -5.22 -12.08 24.07
N SER A 30 -4.40 -12.21 25.12
CA SER A 30 -3.41 -13.31 25.24
C SER A 30 -4.06 -14.70 25.17
N ASP A 31 -5.17 -14.92 25.88
CA ASP A 31 -5.90 -16.20 25.85
C ASP A 31 -6.46 -16.51 24.46
N ALA A 32 -6.95 -15.49 23.75
CA ALA A 32 -7.44 -15.63 22.39
C ALA A 32 -6.29 -15.93 21.42
N ALA A 33 -5.12 -15.30 21.59
CA ALA A 33 -3.94 -15.55 20.78
C ALA A 33 -3.44 -17.00 20.91
N VAL A 34 -3.44 -17.56 22.13
CA VAL A 34 -3.09 -18.97 22.36
C VAL A 34 -4.09 -19.90 21.66
N LYS A 35 -5.40 -19.70 21.90
CA LYS A 35 -6.47 -20.48 21.24
C LYS A 35 -6.39 -20.40 19.72
N LEU A 36 -6.09 -19.21 19.20
CA LEU A 36 -5.96 -18.96 17.76
C LEU A 36 -4.77 -19.72 17.18
N ILE A 37 -3.62 -19.69 17.85
CA ILE A 37 -2.44 -20.44 17.42
C ILE A 37 -2.74 -21.94 17.36
N ASP A 38 -3.38 -22.47 18.39
CA ASP A 38 -3.70 -23.91 18.48
C ASP A 38 -4.71 -24.31 17.40
N SER A 39 -5.75 -23.48 17.18
CA SER A 39 -6.71 -23.68 16.09
C SER A 39 -6.03 -23.73 14.71
N ILE A 40 -5.16 -22.76 14.41
CA ILE A 40 -4.47 -22.69 13.11
C ILE A 40 -3.53 -23.89 12.91
N LYS A 41 -2.77 -24.29 13.96
CA LYS A 41 -1.88 -25.46 13.92
C LYS A 41 -2.64 -26.76 13.66
N ASN A 42 -3.83 -26.89 14.25
CA ASN A 42 -4.72 -28.04 14.07
C ASN A 42 -5.56 -27.96 12.78
N LYS A 43 -5.15 -27.12 11.82
CA LYS A 43 -5.81 -26.93 10.52
C LYS A 43 -7.26 -26.42 10.63
N GLY A 44 -7.56 -25.62 11.66
CA GLY A 44 -8.84 -24.92 11.80
C GLY A 44 -9.23 -24.15 10.54
N THR A 45 -10.54 -24.06 10.34
CA THR A 45 -11.21 -23.34 9.25
C THR A 45 -11.23 -21.84 9.51
N SER A 46 -11.63 -21.05 8.51
CA SER A 46 -11.85 -19.61 8.71
C SER A 46 -12.94 -19.34 9.76
N GLU A 47 -13.98 -20.19 9.82
CA GLU A 47 -15.06 -20.09 10.80
C GLU A 47 -14.56 -20.30 12.23
N ASP A 48 -13.68 -21.29 12.44
CA ASP A 48 -13.07 -21.55 13.76
C ASP A 48 -12.25 -20.35 14.25
N VAL A 49 -11.47 -19.76 13.35
CA VAL A 49 -10.68 -18.56 13.65
C VAL A 49 -11.59 -17.38 13.98
N LEU A 50 -12.64 -17.16 13.18
CA LEU A 50 -13.61 -16.08 13.40
C LEU A 50 -14.35 -16.24 14.73
N ALA A 51 -14.75 -17.47 15.08
CA ALA A 51 -15.38 -17.77 16.35
C ALA A 51 -14.51 -17.35 17.54
N ILE A 52 -13.19 -17.64 17.47
CA ILE A 52 -12.23 -17.22 18.49
C ILE A 52 -12.12 -15.68 18.54
N LEU A 53 -11.97 -15.03 17.38
CA LEU A 53 -11.86 -13.57 17.33
C LEU A 53 -13.11 -12.88 17.87
N ASN A 54 -14.29 -13.45 17.67
CA ASN A 54 -15.56 -12.91 18.19
C ASN A 54 -15.71 -13.04 19.71
N THR A 55 -14.86 -13.82 20.39
CA THR A 55 -14.80 -13.83 21.86
C THR A 55 -14.08 -12.62 22.45
N LEU A 56 -13.30 -11.89 21.64
CA LEU A 56 -12.61 -10.68 22.08
C LEU A 56 -13.61 -9.56 22.30
N PRO A 57 -13.42 -8.73 23.34
CA PRO A 57 -14.30 -7.60 23.58
C PRO A 57 -14.29 -6.66 22.37
N GLY A 58 -15.48 -6.20 21.95
CA GLY A 58 -15.59 -4.98 21.17
C GLY A 58 -15.14 -3.82 22.04
N GLU A 59 -14.23 -2.96 21.55
CA GLU A 59 -14.25 -1.59 22.07
C GLU A 59 -15.65 -1.03 21.81
N ASN A 60 -16.17 -0.22 22.75
CA ASN A 60 -17.50 0.37 22.64
C ASN A 60 -17.74 0.86 21.21
N GLU A 61 -18.79 0.31 20.57
CA GLU A 61 -19.18 0.54 19.16
C GLU A 61 -19.37 2.03 18.81
N GLU A 62 -19.34 2.91 19.80
CA GLU A 62 -19.51 4.36 19.68
C GLU A 62 -18.23 5.11 19.26
N THR A 63 -17.04 4.50 19.30
CA THR A 63 -15.76 5.23 19.11
C THR A 63 -14.90 4.82 17.93
N ASN A 64 -14.93 3.56 17.48
CA ASN A 64 -14.09 3.07 16.39
C ASN A 64 -14.91 2.20 15.43
N ASN A 65 -14.89 2.51 14.13
CA ASN A 65 -15.54 1.72 13.08
C ASN A 65 -14.88 0.33 12.84
N TYR A 66 -13.88 -0.04 13.63
CA TYR A 66 -13.15 -1.30 13.55
C TYR A 66 -12.66 -1.73 14.93
N ASN A 67 -12.37 -3.02 15.12
CA ASN A 67 -11.86 -3.55 16.38
C ASN A 67 -10.33 -3.73 16.32
N PRO A 68 -9.53 -2.84 16.94
CA PRO A 68 -8.08 -2.93 16.89
C PRO A 68 -7.53 -4.19 17.57
N LEU A 69 -8.15 -4.66 18.65
CA LEU A 69 -7.71 -5.86 19.38
C LEU A 69 -7.90 -7.14 18.55
N LYS A 70 -9.01 -7.26 17.81
CA LYS A 70 -9.23 -8.40 16.89
C LYS A 70 -8.16 -8.44 15.80
N ILE A 71 -7.89 -7.30 15.16
CA ILE A 71 -6.84 -7.16 14.15
C ILE A 71 -5.50 -7.57 14.74
N ASP A 72 -5.20 -7.03 15.91
CA ASP A 72 -3.92 -7.21 16.57
C ASP A 72 -3.65 -8.68 16.93
N VAL A 73 -4.58 -9.35 17.62
CA VAL A 73 -4.47 -10.78 17.96
C VAL A 73 -4.34 -11.63 16.71
N PHE A 74 -5.16 -11.36 15.68
CA PHE A 74 -5.18 -12.11 14.43
C PHE A 74 -3.86 -11.97 13.66
N VAL A 75 -3.44 -10.74 13.36
CA VAL A 75 -2.25 -10.45 12.55
C VAL A 75 -0.99 -10.92 13.24
N GLN A 76 -0.83 -10.65 14.54
CA GLN A 76 0.34 -11.09 15.31
C GLN A 76 0.47 -12.62 15.30
N SER A 77 -0.62 -13.33 15.59
CA SER A 77 -0.59 -14.79 15.74
C SER A 77 -0.41 -15.49 14.40
N LEU A 78 -1.14 -15.04 13.36
CA LEU A 78 -1.07 -15.65 12.03
C LEU A 78 0.30 -15.45 11.37
N LEU A 79 0.83 -14.22 11.38
CA LEU A 79 2.12 -13.93 10.77
C LEU A 79 3.28 -14.55 11.56
N ASN A 80 3.17 -14.63 12.90
CA ASN A 80 4.16 -15.34 13.71
C ASN A 80 4.20 -16.84 13.37
N LEU A 81 3.03 -17.49 13.18
CA LEU A 81 2.98 -18.88 12.71
C LEU A 81 3.57 -19.07 11.30
N GLY A 82 3.39 -18.07 10.44
CA GLY A 82 3.95 -18.05 9.08
C GLY A 82 5.43 -17.65 8.99
N SER A 83 6.12 -17.42 10.11
CA SER A 83 7.45 -16.79 10.16
C SER A 83 8.60 -17.62 9.58
N LYS A 84 8.41 -18.94 9.37
CA LYS A 84 9.47 -19.86 8.92
C LYS A 84 10.06 -19.48 7.56
N SER A 85 9.25 -18.97 6.64
CA SER A 85 9.72 -18.42 5.35
C SER A 85 8.65 -17.55 4.70
N PHE A 86 9.03 -16.77 3.68
CA PHE A 86 8.09 -15.98 2.89
C PHE A 86 6.92 -16.80 2.36
N SER A 87 7.18 -18.01 1.85
CA SER A 87 6.12 -18.89 1.34
C SER A 87 5.11 -19.31 2.41
N HIS A 88 5.55 -19.56 3.65
CA HIS A 88 4.64 -19.89 4.76
C HIS A 88 3.76 -18.69 5.12
N SER A 89 4.35 -17.50 5.21
CA SER A 89 3.60 -16.25 5.44
C SER A 89 2.58 -15.98 4.32
N PHE A 90 2.96 -16.17 3.06
CA PHE A 90 2.06 -15.97 1.93
C PHE A 90 0.94 -16.99 1.89
N ALA A 91 1.23 -18.26 2.20
CA ALA A 91 0.21 -19.31 2.28
C ALA A 91 -0.78 -19.02 3.42
N ALA A 92 -0.29 -18.53 4.57
CA ALA A 92 -1.13 -18.11 5.69
C ALA A 92 -2.06 -16.95 5.30
N ILE A 93 -1.55 -15.92 4.64
CA ILE A 93 -2.35 -14.77 4.16
C ILE A 93 -3.42 -15.22 3.17
N VAL A 94 -3.09 -16.11 2.23
CA VAL A 94 -4.06 -16.61 1.25
C VAL A 94 -5.11 -17.49 1.91
N LYS A 95 -4.72 -18.37 2.85
CA LYS A 95 -5.65 -19.27 3.55
C LYS A 95 -6.72 -18.49 4.32
N PHE A 96 -6.36 -17.38 4.95
CA PHE A 96 -7.27 -16.57 5.76
C PHE A 96 -7.57 -15.20 5.14
N HIS A 97 -7.58 -15.12 3.80
CA HIS A 97 -7.79 -13.89 3.05
C HIS A 97 -9.16 -13.25 3.38
N ASP A 98 -10.22 -14.04 3.48
CA ASP A 98 -11.56 -13.53 3.81
C ASP A 98 -11.61 -12.85 5.18
N ILE A 99 -10.89 -13.38 6.17
CA ILE A 99 -10.79 -12.79 7.50
C ILE A 99 -10.03 -11.46 7.44
N PHE A 100 -8.93 -11.41 6.68
CA PHE A 100 -8.23 -10.16 6.42
C PHE A 100 -9.16 -9.13 5.76
N LYS A 101 -9.93 -9.51 4.74
CA LYS A 101 -10.85 -8.60 4.06
C LYS A 101 -11.95 -8.08 4.98
N MET A 102 -12.50 -8.93 5.84
CA MET A 102 -13.49 -8.51 6.85
C MET A 102 -12.88 -7.56 7.88
N LEU A 103 -11.66 -7.83 8.34
CA LEU A 103 -10.98 -6.98 9.33
C LEU A 103 -10.43 -5.68 8.74
N ALA A 104 -10.25 -5.58 7.41
CA ALA A 104 -9.62 -4.46 6.71
C ALA A 104 -10.63 -3.53 6.01
N GLU A 105 -11.86 -3.44 6.53
CA GLU A 105 -12.97 -2.72 5.88
C GLU A 105 -12.72 -1.21 5.77
N THR A 106 -12.07 -0.60 6.77
CA THR A 106 -11.75 0.84 6.79
C THR A 106 -10.25 1.09 6.58
N GLU A 107 -9.89 2.31 6.16
CA GLU A 107 -8.48 2.70 6.02
C GLU A 107 -7.73 2.61 7.36
N GLU A 108 -8.37 3.00 8.47
CA GLU A 108 -7.78 2.91 9.81
C GLU A 108 -7.50 1.46 10.21
N ALA A 109 -8.38 0.54 9.83
CA ALA A 109 -8.19 -0.89 10.05
C ALA A 109 -7.02 -1.44 9.22
N GLN A 110 -6.90 -1.03 7.95
CA GLN A 110 -5.77 -1.36 7.10
C GLN A 110 -4.44 -0.85 7.69
N ILE A 111 -4.41 0.39 8.18
CA ILE A 111 -3.25 0.96 8.88
C ILE A 111 -2.97 0.16 10.18
N CYS A 112 -4.00 -0.27 10.91
CA CYS A 112 -3.85 -1.14 12.09
C CYS A 112 -3.19 -2.49 11.75
N ILE A 113 -3.52 -3.08 10.59
CA ILE A 113 -2.84 -4.28 10.07
C ILE A 113 -1.35 -3.99 9.79
N LEU A 114 -1.04 -2.87 9.12
CA LEU A 114 0.35 -2.46 8.83
C LEU A 114 1.15 -2.22 10.12
N ARG A 115 0.56 -1.58 11.12
CA ARG A 115 1.16 -1.38 12.46
C ARG A 115 1.49 -2.71 13.13
N ASN A 116 0.58 -3.67 13.06
CA ASN A 116 0.80 -5.00 13.62
C ASN A 116 1.88 -5.78 12.89
N MET A 117 1.90 -5.70 11.57
CA MET A 117 2.98 -6.25 10.75
C MET A 117 4.33 -5.64 11.13
N TYR A 118 4.41 -4.30 11.27
CA TYR A 118 5.61 -3.60 11.69
C TYR A 118 6.07 -4.03 13.09
N ALA A 119 5.17 -4.05 14.07
CA ALA A 119 5.50 -4.45 15.43
C ALA A 119 6.12 -5.85 15.48
N LEU A 120 5.62 -6.78 14.66
CA LEU A 120 6.15 -8.14 14.56
C LEU A 120 7.49 -8.20 13.79
N TRP A 121 7.63 -7.45 12.69
CA TRP A 121 8.75 -7.60 11.76
C TRP A 121 9.71 -6.41 11.71
N LYS A 122 9.74 -5.57 12.75
CA LYS A 122 10.59 -4.37 12.83
C LYS A 122 12.09 -4.62 12.60
N ASN A 123 12.57 -5.84 12.86
CA ASN A 123 13.97 -6.23 12.64
C ASN A 123 14.22 -6.89 11.27
N HIS A 124 13.17 -7.18 10.49
CA HIS A 124 13.27 -7.90 9.23
C HIS A 124 12.70 -7.06 8.08
N TYR A 125 13.48 -6.07 7.62
CA TYR A 125 13.06 -5.11 6.59
C TYR A 125 12.60 -5.77 5.28
N GLN A 126 13.29 -6.82 4.82
CA GLN A 126 12.86 -7.56 3.61
C GLN A 126 11.49 -8.22 3.79
N MET A 127 11.19 -8.80 4.96
CA MET A 127 9.87 -9.37 5.26
C MET A 127 8.79 -8.29 5.19
N MET A 128 9.06 -7.10 5.75
CA MET A 128 8.14 -5.96 5.66
C MET A 128 7.81 -5.58 4.21
N VAL A 129 8.82 -5.50 3.34
CA VAL A 129 8.63 -5.18 1.92
C VAL A 129 7.76 -6.24 1.22
N VAL A 130 8.07 -7.52 1.39
CA VAL A 130 7.36 -8.59 0.67
C VAL A 130 5.96 -8.84 1.21
N LEU A 131 5.72 -8.65 2.50
CA LEU A 131 4.38 -8.72 3.09
C LEU A 131 3.51 -7.55 2.62
N THR A 132 4.08 -6.34 2.54
CA THR A 132 3.36 -5.18 2.00
C THR A 132 2.96 -5.41 0.54
N ASP A 133 3.87 -5.91 -0.30
CA ASP A 133 3.55 -6.31 -1.68
C ASP A 133 2.48 -7.41 -1.74
N LYS A 134 2.53 -8.38 -0.82
CA LYS A 134 1.53 -9.43 -0.74
C LYS A 134 0.15 -8.86 -0.41
N PHE A 135 0.04 -7.97 0.58
CA PHE A 135 -1.22 -7.33 0.97
C PHE A 135 -1.83 -6.49 -0.15
N LEU A 136 -0.99 -5.73 -0.89
CA LEU A 136 -1.40 -5.01 -2.09
C LEU A 136 -1.92 -5.96 -3.18
N LYS A 137 -1.18 -7.02 -3.48
CA LYS A 137 -1.54 -8.01 -4.53
C LYS A 137 -2.86 -8.72 -4.24
N THR A 138 -3.19 -8.94 -2.97
CA THR A 138 -4.42 -9.60 -2.55
C THR A 138 -5.57 -8.62 -2.27
N GLY A 139 -5.36 -7.31 -2.46
CA GLY A 139 -6.37 -6.29 -2.19
C GLY A 139 -6.82 -6.25 -0.72
N ILE A 140 -5.95 -6.67 0.21
CA ILE A 140 -6.21 -6.54 1.66
C ILE A 140 -5.97 -5.09 2.08
N ILE A 141 -4.93 -4.46 1.51
CA ILE A 141 -4.51 -3.10 1.83
C ILE A 141 -4.44 -2.31 0.53
N GLU A 142 -4.94 -1.08 0.58
CA GLU A 142 -4.94 -0.12 -0.51
C GLU A 142 -3.67 0.74 -0.53
N CYS A 143 -3.39 1.37 -1.67
CA CYS A 143 -2.18 2.17 -1.82
C CYS A 143 -2.19 3.42 -0.93
N SER A 144 -3.36 4.03 -0.73
CA SER A 144 -3.59 5.17 0.16
C SER A 144 -3.19 4.85 1.61
N ALA A 145 -3.67 3.72 2.14
CA ALA A 145 -3.37 3.27 3.50
C ALA A 145 -1.86 3.10 3.73
N ILE A 146 -1.13 2.56 2.75
CA ILE A 146 0.34 2.41 2.83
C ILE A 146 1.03 3.77 2.83
N ALA A 147 0.60 4.68 1.95
CA ALA A 147 1.15 6.04 1.92
C ALA A 147 0.93 6.72 3.28
N ASN A 148 -0.29 6.69 3.81
CA ASN A 148 -0.61 7.27 5.12
C ASN A 148 0.17 6.62 6.28
N TRP A 149 0.36 5.30 6.25
CA TRP A 149 1.15 4.59 7.26
C TRP A 149 2.64 4.99 7.22
N ILE A 150 3.25 5.09 6.04
CA ILE A 150 4.67 5.48 5.89
C ILE A 150 4.96 6.85 6.50
N PHE A 151 4.05 7.81 6.31
CA PHE A 151 4.18 9.17 6.83
C PHE A 151 3.59 9.34 8.24
N SER A 152 3.20 8.25 8.91
CA SER A 152 2.65 8.31 10.26
C SER A 152 3.73 8.61 11.30
N LYS A 153 3.31 9.16 12.45
CA LYS A 153 4.21 9.46 13.58
C LYS A 153 4.97 8.23 14.10
N GLU A 154 4.37 7.05 14.01
CA GLU A 154 4.98 5.79 14.45
C GLU A 154 6.16 5.38 13.58
N MET A 155 6.14 5.75 12.30
CA MET A 155 7.20 5.44 11.34
C MET A 155 8.28 6.52 11.30
N ALA A 156 8.16 7.60 12.09
CA ALA A 156 9.10 8.73 12.07
C ALA A 156 10.55 8.31 12.34
N SER A 157 10.79 7.39 13.28
CA SER A 157 12.15 6.88 13.57
C SER A 157 12.71 5.99 12.46
N GLU A 158 11.84 5.44 11.61
CA GLU A 158 12.19 4.54 10.52
C GLU A 158 12.30 5.27 9.18
N PHE A 159 11.80 6.50 9.10
CA PHE A 159 11.57 7.24 7.86
C PHE A 159 12.83 7.43 6.99
N THR A 160 14.01 7.49 7.61
CA THR A 160 15.29 7.61 6.89
C THR A 160 15.88 6.27 6.42
N LYS A 161 15.24 5.14 6.74
CA LYS A 161 15.70 3.81 6.32
C LYS A 161 15.21 3.47 4.91
N LEU A 162 16.07 2.80 4.14
CA LEU A 162 15.84 2.52 2.71
C LEU A 162 14.56 1.72 2.43
N TYR A 163 14.21 0.76 3.29
CA TYR A 163 13.07 -0.12 3.06
C TYR A 163 11.72 0.61 3.03
N ILE A 164 11.60 1.73 3.74
CA ILE A 164 10.39 2.58 3.73
C ILE A 164 10.16 3.12 2.31
N TRP A 165 11.23 3.62 1.68
CA TRP A 165 11.18 4.15 0.32
C TRP A 165 11.02 3.04 -0.72
N GLU A 166 11.59 1.87 -0.47
CA GLU A 166 11.32 0.69 -1.30
C GLU A 166 9.83 0.34 -1.30
N ILE A 167 9.17 0.33 -0.12
CA ILE A 167 7.73 0.09 0.00
C ILE A 167 6.93 1.18 -0.74
N LEU A 168 7.27 2.47 -0.54
CA LEU A 168 6.58 3.57 -1.21
C LEU A 168 6.66 3.45 -2.73
N HIS A 169 7.87 3.30 -3.28
CA HIS A 169 8.05 3.18 -4.71
C HIS A 169 7.46 1.88 -5.27
N LEU A 170 7.48 0.77 -4.52
CA LEU A 170 6.78 -0.46 -4.89
C LEU A 170 5.28 -0.21 -5.03
N THR A 171 4.69 0.49 -4.08
CA THR A 171 3.26 0.83 -4.04
C THR A 171 2.88 1.70 -5.24
N ILE A 172 3.64 2.76 -5.54
CA ILE A 172 3.39 3.60 -6.71
C ILE A 172 3.55 2.79 -8.01
N ARG A 173 4.60 1.98 -8.15
CA ARG A 173 4.80 1.13 -9.35
C ARG A 173 3.64 0.15 -9.54
N LYS A 174 3.07 -0.37 -8.46
CA LYS A 174 1.92 -1.26 -8.49
C LYS A 174 0.68 -0.55 -9.02
N MET A 175 0.40 0.64 -8.50
CA MET A 175 -0.71 1.46 -8.98
C MET A 175 -0.53 1.85 -10.45
N ASN A 176 0.66 2.30 -10.85
CA ASN A 176 0.98 2.62 -12.24
C ASN A 176 0.75 1.42 -13.16
N LYS A 177 1.26 0.24 -12.79
CA LYS A 177 1.07 -0.99 -13.56
C LYS A 177 -0.40 -1.39 -13.67
N HIS A 178 -1.19 -1.16 -12.62
CA HIS A 178 -2.63 -1.44 -12.63
C HIS A 178 -3.36 -0.55 -13.66
N VAL A 179 -3.11 0.76 -13.63
CA VAL A 179 -3.68 1.71 -14.59
C VAL A 179 -3.26 1.39 -16.02
N THR A 180 -1.97 1.14 -16.26
CA THR A 180 -1.48 0.77 -17.59
C THR A 180 -2.15 -0.50 -18.10
N LYS A 181 -2.29 -1.52 -17.25
CA LYS A 181 -2.95 -2.77 -17.62
C LYS A 181 -4.40 -2.54 -18.04
N LEU A 182 -5.19 -1.82 -17.23
CA LEU A 182 -6.59 -1.51 -17.55
C LEU A 182 -6.70 -0.67 -18.83
N SER A 183 -5.79 0.28 -19.03
CA SER A 183 -5.75 1.10 -20.24
C SER A 183 -5.50 0.25 -21.49
N THR A 184 -4.56 -0.69 -21.44
CA THR A 184 -4.33 -1.62 -22.56
C THR A 184 -5.54 -2.52 -22.82
N GLU A 185 -6.16 -3.07 -21.76
CA GLU A 185 -7.34 -3.92 -21.89
C GLU A 185 -8.55 -3.19 -22.49
N LEU A 186 -8.72 -1.90 -22.20
CA LEU A 186 -9.77 -1.06 -22.79
C LEU A 186 -9.50 -0.78 -24.28
N ILE A 187 -8.26 -0.43 -24.63
CA ILE A 187 -7.86 -0.18 -26.03
C ILE A 187 -8.09 -1.44 -26.87
N ASP A 188 -7.67 -2.60 -26.36
CA ASP A 188 -7.85 -3.89 -27.04
C ASP A 188 -9.34 -4.24 -27.21
N ALA A 189 -10.19 -3.94 -26.20
CA ALA A 189 -11.62 -4.17 -26.29
C ALA A 189 -12.29 -3.27 -27.33
N ARG A 190 -11.94 -1.98 -27.37
CA ARG A 190 -12.44 -1.01 -28.37
C ARG A 190 -12.04 -1.39 -29.79
N GLU A 191 -10.80 -1.81 -29.99
CA GLU A 191 -10.31 -2.21 -31.32
C GLU A 191 -11.00 -3.50 -31.81
N LYS A 192 -11.26 -4.46 -30.92
CA LYS A 192 -12.03 -5.67 -31.26
C LYS A 192 -13.48 -5.33 -31.65
N LEU A 193 -14.12 -4.42 -30.92
CA LEU A 193 -15.48 -3.97 -31.24
C LEU A 193 -15.53 -3.29 -32.61
N ARG A 194 -14.62 -2.35 -32.88
CA ARG A 194 -14.51 -1.64 -34.18
C ARG A 194 -14.28 -2.59 -35.35
N ARG A 195 -13.45 -3.64 -35.17
CA ARG A 195 -13.21 -4.67 -36.21
C ARG A 195 -14.41 -5.58 -36.45
N ALA A 196 -15.25 -5.80 -35.45
CA ALA A 196 -16.48 -6.56 -35.61
C ALA A 196 -17.53 -5.76 -36.40
N GLU A 197 -17.64 -4.45 -36.14
CA GLU A 197 -18.56 -3.55 -36.85
C GLU A 197 -18.21 -3.41 -38.34
N SER A 198 -16.93 -3.19 -38.66
CA SER A 198 -16.49 -3.03 -40.05
C SER A 198 -16.70 -4.29 -40.90
N ARG A 199 -16.64 -5.48 -40.30
CA ARG A 199 -16.94 -6.75 -40.97
C ARG A 199 -18.44 -6.98 -41.18
N SER A 200 -19.30 -6.46 -40.30
CA SER A 200 -20.76 -6.54 -40.46
C SER A 200 -21.31 -5.59 -41.54
N GLY A 201 -20.60 -4.50 -41.86
CA GLY A 201 -20.98 -3.55 -42.90
C GLY A 201 -20.57 -3.94 -44.33
N SER A 202 -19.75 -4.99 -44.50
CA SER A 202 -19.30 -5.48 -45.82
C SER A 202 -20.03 -6.78 -46.16
N SER A 203 -21.26 -6.65 -46.66
CA SER A 203 -22.03 -7.78 -47.20
C SER A 203 -21.48 -8.21 -48.56
N SER A 204 -20.68 -9.28 -48.59
CA SER A 204 -20.76 -10.26 -49.67
C SER A 204 -20.57 -11.67 -49.08
N ASP A 205 -21.69 -12.39 -49.01
CA ASP A 205 -21.85 -13.84 -49.09
C ASP A 205 -20.64 -14.69 -48.68
N GLU A 206 -20.66 -15.25 -47.46
CA GLU A 206 -20.39 -16.68 -47.24
C GLU A 206 -21.07 -17.12 -45.92
N GLU A 207 -22.23 -17.77 -46.09
CA GLU A 207 -22.90 -18.56 -45.06
C GLU A 207 -22.11 -19.86 -44.81
N ASP A 208 -21.08 -19.85 -43.95
CA ASP A 208 -20.78 -21.05 -43.15
C ASP A 208 -19.81 -20.73 -41.99
N ASN A 209 -20.07 -21.30 -40.80
CA ASN A 209 -19.34 -21.16 -39.52
C ASN A 209 -19.73 -20.03 -38.54
N ASN A 210 -21.03 -19.70 -38.43
CA ASN A 210 -21.54 -18.59 -37.61
C ASN A 210 -21.88 -18.94 -36.12
N LYS A 211 -21.34 -20.02 -35.53
CA LYS A 211 -21.64 -20.38 -34.12
C LYS A 211 -20.50 -20.24 -33.13
N GLU A 212 -19.24 -20.30 -33.56
CA GLU A 212 -18.09 -20.08 -32.66
C GLU A 212 -17.64 -18.61 -32.59
N ARG A 213 -17.86 -17.82 -33.66
CA ARG A 213 -17.37 -16.44 -33.77
C ARG A 213 -18.14 -15.39 -32.98
N ASN A 214 -19.37 -15.70 -32.55
CA ASN A 214 -20.19 -14.76 -31.77
C ASN A 214 -19.80 -14.72 -30.28
N ARG A 215 -18.84 -15.54 -29.84
CA ARG A 215 -18.36 -15.59 -28.44
C ARG A 215 -17.18 -14.65 -28.14
N GLU A 216 -16.57 -14.03 -29.15
CA GLU A 216 -15.38 -13.17 -28.98
C GLU A 216 -15.62 -11.67 -29.19
N ARG A 217 -16.85 -11.25 -29.56
CA ARG A 217 -17.19 -9.82 -29.68
C ARG A 217 -17.43 -9.26 -28.27
N PRO A 218 -16.61 -8.32 -27.78
CA PRO A 218 -16.94 -7.60 -26.55
C PRO A 218 -18.26 -6.86 -26.75
N SER A 219 -19.19 -6.93 -25.81
CA SER A 219 -20.39 -6.09 -25.87
C SER A 219 -20.03 -4.63 -25.59
N GLU A 220 -20.90 -3.70 -26.00
CA GLU A 220 -20.76 -2.29 -25.64
C GLU A 220 -20.73 -2.13 -24.10
N ASP A 221 -21.60 -2.84 -23.37
CA ASP A 221 -21.60 -2.90 -21.90
C ASP A 221 -20.26 -3.36 -21.30
N GLU A 222 -19.55 -4.28 -21.95
CA GLU A 222 -18.23 -4.74 -21.48
C GLU A 222 -17.14 -3.69 -21.68
N VAL A 223 -17.25 -2.87 -22.73
CA VAL A 223 -16.34 -1.75 -22.97
C VAL A 223 -16.61 -0.63 -21.97
N GLU A 224 -17.88 -0.30 -21.72
CA GLU A 224 -18.30 0.69 -20.73
C GLU A 224 -17.81 0.31 -19.33
N ARG A 225 -18.03 -0.93 -18.88
CA ARG A 225 -17.52 -1.42 -17.59
C ARG A 225 -16.00 -1.37 -17.47
N LYS A 226 -15.26 -1.52 -18.57
CA LYS A 226 -13.78 -1.39 -18.57
C LYS A 226 -13.36 0.06 -18.50
N GLU A 227 -14.13 0.97 -19.10
CA GLU A 227 -13.92 2.40 -19.03
C GLU A 227 -14.13 2.91 -17.60
N GLU A 228 -15.25 2.56 -16.96
CA GLU A 228 -15.52 2.89 -15.55
C GLU A 228 -14.40 2.43 -14.61
N LYS A 229 -13.91 1.19 -14.81
CA LYS A 229 -12.79 0.64 -14.02
C LYS A 229 -11.48 1.40 -14.25
N LEU A 230 -11.21 1.83 -15.48
CA LEU A 230 -10.03 2.61 -15.79
C LEU A 230 -10.10 3.99 -15.14
N GLU A 231 -11.25 4.65 -15.21
CA GLU A 231 -11.47 5.95 -14.58
C GLU A 231 -11.30 5.88 -13.06
N ALA A 232 -11.89 4.87 -12.42
CA ALA A 232 -11.69 4.62 -10.98
C ALA A 232 -10.20 4.42 -10.64
N ALA A 233 -9.49 3.58 -11.40
CA ALA A 233 -8.06 3.34 -11.15
C ALA A 233 -7.19 4.59 -11.40
N GLN A 234 -7.55 5.44 -12.36
CA GLN A 234 -6.89 6.72 -12.60
C GLN A 234 -7.15 7.70 -11.46
N ALA A 235 -8.38 7.75 -10.93
CA ALA A 235 -8.72 8.54 -9.77
C ALA A 235 -7.92 8.09 -8.53
N ASP A 236 -7.82 6.78 -8.30
CA ASP A 236 -7.01 6.21 -7.21
C ASP A 236 -5.51 6.53 -7.38
N GLN A 237 -4.98 6.44 -8.60
CA GLN A 237 -3.60 6.81 -8.88
C GLN A 237 -3.35 8.31 -8.61
N LYS A 238 -4.25 9.18 -9.08
CA LYS A 238 -4.18 10.62 -8.82
C LYS A 238 -4.21 10.88 -7.31
N ASN A 239 -5.16 10.28 -6.60
CA ASN A 239 -5.31 10.43 -5.15
C ASN A 239 -4.07 9.95 -4.40
N LEU A 240 -3.47 8.82 -4.81
CA LEU A 240 -2.22 8.33 -4.23
C LEU A 240 -1.10 9.36 -4.33
N PHE A 241 -0.90 9.98 -5.50
CA PHE A 241 0.10 11.04 -5.66
C PHE A 241 -0.23 12.26 -4.81
N LEU A 242 -1.50 12.69 -4.76
CA LEU A 242 -1.92 13.81 -3.92
C LEU A 242 -1.62 13.56 -2.44
N ILE A 243 -1.96 12.38 -1.91
CA ILE A 243 -1.64 12.00 -0.52
C ILE A 243 -0.14 12.06 -0.29
N ILE A 244 0.67 11.47 -1.17
CA ILE A 244 2.13 11.43 -1.01
C ILE A 244 2.71 12.85 -0.98
N PHE A 245 2.35 13.70 -1.94
CA PHE A 245 2.86 15.07 -2.01
C PHE A 245 2.36 15.94 -0.86
N GLN A 246 1.09 15.81 -0.47
CA GLN A 246 0.54 16.50 0.69
C GLN A 246 1.27 16.11 1.98
N ARG A 247 1.57 14.82 2.17
CA ARG A 247 2.33 14.34 3.34
C ARG A 247 3.75 14.86 3.35
N PHE A 248 4.43 14.90 2.20
CA PHE A 248 5.76 15.52 2.07
C PHE A 248 5.72 17.02 2.43
N ILE A 249 4.79 17.77 1.84
CA ILE A 249 4.62 19.21 2.11
C ILE A 249 4.41 19.43 3.61
N MET A 250 3.53 18.64 4.23
CA MET A 250 3.21 18.74 5.65
C MET A 250 4.46 18.55 6.53
N ILE A 251 5.20 17.45 6.36
CA ILE A 251 6.37 17.18 7.22
C ILE A 251 7.55 18.12 6.95
N LEU A 252 7.76 18.54 5.71
CA LEU A 252 8.82 19.47 5.36
C LEU A 252 8.50 20.86 5.90
N SER A 253 7.25 21.31 5.78
CA SER A 253 6.81 22.60 6.32
C SER A 253 6.87 22.60 7.85
N GLU A 254 6.45 21.53 8.51
CA GLU A 254 6.57 21.38 9.97
C GLU A 254 8.03 21.50 10.43
N HIS A 255 8.96 20.86 9.72
CA HIS A 255 10.39 20.95 10.00
C HIS A 255 10.94 22.36 9.78
N LEU A 256 10.61 23.00 8.66
CA LEU A 256 11.08 24.36 8.34
C LEU A 256 10.59 25.38 9.37
N VAL A 257 9.29 25.35 9.70
CA VAL A 257 8.70 26.22 10.72
C VAL A 257 9.32 25.98 12.09
N ARG A 258 9.57 24.72 12.46
CA ARG A 258 10.22 24.38 13.72
C ARG A 258 11.65 24.91 13.78
N CYS A 259 12.42 24.75 12.70
CA CYS A 259 13.80 25.25 12.64
C CYS A 259 13.85 26.79 12.74
N ASP A 260 12.95 27.49 12.07
CA ASP A 260 12.82 28.95 12.17
C ASP A 260 12.46 29.39 13.59
N THR A 261 11.47 28.74 14.20
CA THR A 261 11.03 29.01 15.58
C THR A 261 12.14 28.78 16.60
N ASP A 262 12.90 27.69 16.44
CA ASP A 262 13.99 27.29 17.35
C ASP A 262 15.31 28.04 17.04
N GLY A 263 15.37 28.83 15.96
CA GLY A 263 16.57 29.56 15.53
C GLY A 263 17.74 28.65 15.10
N ILE A 264 17.43 27.47 14.57
CA ILE A 264 18.42 26.47 14.14
C ILE A 264 18.45 26.31 12.62
N ASP A 265 19.59 25.89 12.08
CA ASP A 265 19.72 25.63 10.65
C ASP A 265 18.79 24.48 10.22
N TYR A 266 17.92 24.76 9.24
CA TYR A 266 16.98 23.78 8.70
C TYR A 266 17.70 22.67 7.93
N ASN A 267 18.92 22.90 7.45
CA ASN A 267 19.67 22.04 6.52
C ASN A 267 20.28 20.78 7.18
N THR A 268 19.47 20.11 7.98
CA THR A 268 19.80 18.89 8.72
C THR A 268 19.94 17.69 7.79
N HIS A 269 20.51 16.59 8.29
CA HIS A 269 20.55 15.32 7.56
C HIS A 269 19.14 14.82 7.21
N TRP A 270 18.20 14.94 8.14
CA TRP A 270 16.81 14.55 7.92
C TRP A 270 16.17 15.37 6.81
N TYR A 271 16.40 16.69 6.78
CA TYR A 271 15.87 17.56 5.74
C TYR A 271 16.43 17.19 4.36
N LYS A 272 17.76 17.09 4.22
CA LYS A 272 18.42 16.72 2.95
C LYS A 272 17.92 15.37 2.43
N TRP A 273 17.74 14.41 3.33
CA TRP A 273 17.17 13.12 2.98
C TRP A 273 15.73 13.26 2.49
N THR A 274 14.87 13.96 3.24
CA THR A 274 13.44 14.05 2.96
C THR A 274 13.15 14.83 1.68
N ILE A 275 13.83 15.98 1.47
CA ILE A 275 13.69 16.76 0.23
C ILE A 275 14.22 15.98 -0.97
N GLY A 276 15.30 15.22 -0.81
CA GLY A 276 15.82 14.32 -1.84
C GLY A 276 14.86 13.18 -2.19
N ARG A 277 14.06 12.70 -1.23
CA ARG A 277 13.02 11.69 -1.46
C ARG A 277 11.81 12.26 -2.18
N LEU A 278 11.44 13.50 -1.90
CA LEU A 278 10.43 14.22 -2.69
C LEU A 278 10.89 14.34 -4.16
N GLN A 279 12.13 14.80 -4.39
CA GLN A 279 12.74 14.85 -5.72
C GLN A 279 12.72 13.47 -6.40
N GLN A 280 13.08 12.41 -5.66
CA GLN A 280 13.07 11.05 -6.20
C GLN A 280 11.70 10.61 -6.70
N VAL A 281 10.61 10.96 -6.00
CA VAL A 281 9.24 10.62 -6.45
C VAL A 281 8.94 11.28 -7.80
N PHE A 282 9.26 12.56 -7.96
CA PHE A 282 9.11 13.28 -9.23
C PHE A 282 9.90 12.63 -10.36
N LEU A 283 11.18 12.34 -10.13
CA LEU A 283 12.07 11.78 -11.16
C LEU A 283 11.71 10.34 -11.53
N SER A 284 11.37 9.51 -10.54
CA SER A 284 11.11 8.08 -10.77
C SER A 284 9.78 7.80 -11.46
N HIS A 285 8.82 8.72 -11.34
CA HIS A 285 7.45 8.55 -11.85
C HIS A 285 7.02 9.74 -12.71
N GLN A 286 7.97 10.39 -13.37
CA GLN A 286 7.78 11.65 -14.10
C GLN A 286 6.60 11.57 -15.08
N GLU A 287 6.51 10.49 -15.86
CA GLU A 287 5.46 10.33 -16.87
C GLU A 287 4.05 10.34 -16.26
N GLN A 288 3.87 9.72 -15.09
CA GLN A 288 2.57 9.65 -14.43
C GLN A 288 2.27 10.95 -13.68
N VAL A 289 3.26 11.51 -12.97
CA VAL A 289 3.10 12.78 -12.23
C VAL A 289 2.76 13.93 -13.18
N GLN A 290 3.36 13.94 -14.39
CA GLN A 290 3.10 14.98 -15.39
C GLN A 290 1.62 15.11 -15.76
N LYS A 291 0.89 13.98 -15.81
CA LYS A 291 -0.55 13.96 -16.12
C LYS A 291 -1.38 14.75 -15.11
N TYR A 292 -0.87 14.91 -13.89
CA TYR A 292 -1.52 15.58 -12.79
C TYR A 292 -0.88 16.93 -12.43
N SER A 293 0.11 17.40 -13.21
CA SER A 293 0.91 18.61 -12.90
C SER A 293 0.04 19.84 -12.65
N SER A 294 -0.98 20.08 -13.48
CA SER A 294 -1.88 21.23 -13.30
C SER A 294 -2.68 21.16 -11.99
N THR A 295 -3.14 19.96 -11.59
CA THR A 295 -3.80 19.78 -10.29
C THR A 295 -2.82 20.00 -9.14
N LEU A 296 -1.59 19.49 -9.27
CA LEU A 296 -0.55 19.64 -8.25
C LEU A 296 -0.18 21.11 -8.03
N GLU A 297 0.01 21.86 -9.11
CA GLU A 297 0.28 23.30 -9.07
C GLU A 297 -0.87 24.10 -8.42
N THR A 298 -2.11 23.75 -8.77
CA THR A 298 -3.30 24.47 -8.27
C THR A 298 -3.61 24.18 -6.79
N LEU A 299 -3.41 22.93 -6.34
CA LEU A 299 -3.89 22.48 -5.02
C LEU A 299 -2.79 22.30 -3.97
N LEU A 300 -1.56 21.98 -4.36
CA LEU A 300 -0.49 21.58 -3.43
C LEU A 300 0.73 22.51 -3.51
N PHE A 301 1.26 22.71 -4.71
CA PHE A 301 2.46 23.51 -4.96
C PHE A 301 2.08 24.93 -5.39
N THR A 302 1.31 25.60 -4.53
CA THR A 302 0.85 26.98 -4.74
C THR A 302 1.97 27.99 -4.42
N PRO A 303 1.88 29.24 -4.91
CA PRO A 303 2.88 30.27 -4.63
C PRO A 303 3.10 30.60 -3.15
N ASP A 304 2.15 30.26 -2.28
CA ASP A 304 2.24 30.48 -0.83
C ASP A 304 3.02 29.37 -0.10
N LEU A 305 3.39 28.29 -0.81
CA LEU A 305 4.22 27.21 -0.25
C LEU A 305 5.65 27.70 -0.04
N ASP A 306 6.31 27.18 1.00
CA ASP A 306 7.71 27.50 1.27
C ASP A 306 8.60 27.32 0.01
N PRO A 307 9.43 28.33 -0.34
CA PRO A 307 10.23 28.31 -1.55
C PRO A 307 11.11 27.07 -1.70
N HIS A 308 11.65 26.53 -0.60
CA HIS A 308 12.54 25.38 -0.65
C HIS A 308 11.82 24.10 -1.12
N ILE A 309 10.53 23.97 -0.80
CA ILE A 309 9.70 22.85 -1.23
C ILE A 309 9.20 23.11 -2.65
N LEU A 310 8.76 24.33 -2.93
CA LEU A 310 8.23 24.74 -4.23
C LEU A 310 9.29 24.62 -5.34
N ASP A 311 10.55 24.93 -5.04
CA ASP A 311 11.67 24.81 -5.99
C ASP A 311 11.84 23.38 -6.52
N VAL A 312 11.55 22.36 -5.73
CA VAL A 312 11.60 20.95 -6.20
C VAL A 312 10.56 20.71 -7.30
N PHE A 313 9.37 21.29 -7.16
CA PHE A 313 8.32 21.18 -8.17
C PHE A 313 8.68 21.99 -9.43
N HIS A 314 9.20 23.21 -9.28
CA HIS A 314 9.67 24.00 -10.43
C HIS A 314 10.80 23.30 -11.20
N GLN A 315 11.77 22.68 -10.49
CA GLN A 315 12.81 21.87 -11.11
C GLN A 315 12.20 20.72 -11.92
N PHE A 316 11.21 20.02 -11.37
CA PHE A 316 10.49 18.97 -12.09
C PHE A 316 9.79 19.49 -13.36
N VAL A 317 9.07 20.60 -13.28
CA VAL A 317 8.39 21.21 -14.44
C VAL A 317 9.40 21.63 -15.51
N SER A 318 10.57 22.14 -15.09
CA SER A 318 11.63 22.60 -15.99
C SER A 318 12.26 21.50 -16.85
N LEU A 319 12.14 20.21 -16.47
CA LEU A 319 12.64 19.08 -17.25
C LEU A 319 11.97 18.93 -18.63
N ARG A 320 10.88 19.67 -18.89
CA ARG A 320 10.17 19.67 -20.17
C ARG A 320 9.84 21.08 -20.69
N ALA A 321 10.36 22.12 -20.03
CA ALA A 321 10.19 23.52 -20.44
C ALA A 321 11.09 23.91 -21.61
#